data_AF-A0A2V2VJY3-F1
#
_entry.id   AF-A0A2V2VJY3-F1
#
_cell.length_a   1.000
_cell.length_b   1.000
_cell.length_c   1.000
_cell.angle_alpha   90.00
_cell.angle_beta   90.00
_cell.angle_gamma   90.00
#
_symmetry.space_group_name_H-M   'P 1'
#
loop_
_entity.id
_entity.type
_entity.pdbx_description
1 polymer ?
#
loop_
_entity_poly.entity_id
_entity_poly.type
_entity_poly.pdbx_seq_one_letter_code
_entity_poly.pdbx_strand_id
1 'polypeptide(L)'
;MIVRLLMRLEKEAQAEGGDVIQILGNHEIRNLLGDFGAVDPVSLAQSGGKAGRRELLSNRTPLGIYLRTRRAIFHHKEFLFMHGGLSTATGNMITGIKAVEEFNKALRETLINNTLSPMGKVGVSLKENEVKKVANPILVRSILNVRCSELKKVLSKKFHGIKSVVVGHVPHDTDDFSDWRLCGGRLIAIDFGLSRWKKGDPGHVAALEWDDVSGHVQLMESTGKFLNYEPDVHSSTEHNVKRLLPFIRLAGAVVFLVLLVGLLGKWICSRAINNPLSEKQQGGYGSVAPCVTP
;
A
#
# COMPACT_ATOMS: atom_id res chain seq x y z
N MET A 1 -9.84 5.51 3.52
CA MET A 1 -8.74 4.52 3.72
C MET A 1 -8.94 3.80 5.05
N ILE A 2 -8.90 2.46 5.04
CA ILE A 2 -9.24 1.59 6.18
C ILE A 2 -8.47 1.90 7.48
N VAL A 3 -7.19 2.28 7.39
CA VAL A 3 -6.38 2.57 8.59
C VAL A 3 -6.95 3.73 9.42
N ARG A 4 -7.57 4.74 8.78
CA ARG A 4 -8.22 5.83 9.52
C ARG A 4 -9.46 5.35 10.29
N LEU A 5 -10.17 4.36 9.74
CA LEU A 5 -11.28 3.71 10.44
C LEU A 5 -10.75 2.98 11.68
N LEU A 6 -9.68 2.18 11.54
CA LEU A 6 -9.08 1.45 12.66
C LEU A 6 -8.55 2.39 13.76
N MET A 7 -7.91 3.51 13.39
CA MET A 7 -7.48 4.54 14.35
C MET A 7 -8.65 5.17 15.13
N ARG A 8 -9.81 5.32 14.47
CA ARG A 8 -11.02 5.85 15.12
C ARG A 8 -11.63 4.79 16.04
N LEU A 9 -11.83 3.57 15.53
CA LEU A 9 -12.38 2.45 16.28
C LEU A 9 -11.53 2.09 17.51
N GLU A 10 -10.21 2.21 17.45
CA GLU A 10 -9.34 2.02 18.62
C GLU A 10 -9.67 3.01 19.74
N LYS A 11 -9.87 4.30 19.40
CA LYS A 11 -10.26 5.31 20.38
C LYS A 11 -11.67 5.09 20.92
N GLU A 12 -12.60 4.75 20.04
CA GLU A 12 -14.00 4.46 20.40
C GLU A 12 -14.07 3.23 21.31
N ALA A 13 -13.36 2.15 20.98
CA ALA A 13 -13.30 0.95 21.82
C ALA A 13 -12.68 1.24 23.19
N GLN A 14 -11.59 2.00 23.24
CA GLN A 14 -10.95 2.37 24.51
C GLN A 14 -11.86 3.20 25.42
N ALA A 15 -12.70 4.07 24.84
CA ALA A 15 -13.68 4.85 25.60
C ALA A 15 -14.76 3.95 26.27
N GLU A 16 -15.05 2.79 25.67
CA GLU A 16 -16.00 1.79 26.18
C GLU A 16 -15.33 0.65 26.96
N GLY A 17 -14.03 0.78 27.29
CA GLY A 17 -13.28 -0.23 28.06
C GLY A 17 -12.75 -1.41 27.24
N GLY A 18 -12.84 -1.35 25.90
CA GLY A 18 -12.24 -2.31 24.96
C GLY A 18 -10.94 -1.81 24.32
N ASP A 19 -10.49 -2.49 23.27
CA ASP A 19 -9.32 -2.08 22.48
C ASP A 19 -9.42 -2.60 21.02
N VAL A 20 -8.72 -1.93 20.09
CA VAL A 20 -8.56 -2.42 18.71
C VAL A 20 -7.08 -2.61 18.42
N ILE A 21 -6.67 -3.88 18.33
CA ILE A 21 -5.27 -4.24 18.17
C ILE A 21 -5.00 -4.56 16.70
N GLN A 22 -4.64 -3.54 15.93
CA GLN A 22 -4.14 -3.75 14.57
C GLN A 22 -2.73 -4.36 14.61
N ILE A 23 -2.55 -5.48 13.90
CA ILE A 23 -1.24 -6.11 13.63
C ILE A 23 -0.73 -5.76 12.22
N LEU A 24 0.59 -5.80 12.04
CA LEU A 24 1.25 -5.54 10.76
C LEU A 24 1.18 -6.76 9.84
N GLY A 25 0.61 -6.57 8.65
CA GLY A 25 0.69 -7.50 7.53
C GLY A 25 1.81 -7.16 6.56
N ASN A 26 2.00 -8.03 5.57
CA ASN A 26 3.04 -7.82 4.55
C ASN A 26 2.74 -6.60 3.67
N HIS A 27 1.46 -6.30 3.47
CA HIS A 27 1.01 -5.13 2.70
C HIS A 27 1.27 -3.81 3.42
N GLU A 28 1.17 -3.75 4.76
CA GLU A 28 1.61 -2.59 5.54
C GLU A 28 3.11 -2.38 5.41
N ILE A 29 3.91 -3.45 5.57
CA ILE A 29 5.37 -3.37 5.42
C ILE A 29 5.75 -2.90 4.01
N ARG A 30 5.17 -3.49 2.95
CA ARG A 30 5.40 -3.05 1.56
C ARG A 30 5.13 -1.56 1.37
N ASN A 31 3.96 -1.10 1.83
CA ASN A 31 3.59 0.32 1.72
C ASN A 31 4.55 1.23 2.49
N LEU A 32 4.95 0.86 3.70
CA LEU A 32 5.90 1.63 4.53
C LEU A 32 7.31 1.69 3.90
N LEU A 33 7.72 0.64 3.17
CA LEU A 33 8.97 0.57 2.43
C LEU A 33 8.90 1.18 1.03
N GLY A 34 7.72 1.66 0.60
CA GLY A 34 7.51 2.28 -0.70
C GLY A 34 7.36 1.29 -1.87
N ASP A 35 7.13 0.01 -1.58
CA ASP A 35 6.68 -0.99 -2.56
C ASP A 35 5.17 -0.92 -2.70
N PHE A 36 4.71 -0.32 -3.80
CA PHE A 36 3.28 -0.13 -4.09
C PHE A 36 2.77 -1.07 -5.19
N GLY A 37 3.54 -2.10 -5.58
CA GLY A 37 3.20 -2.93 -6.75
C GLY A 37 1.88 -3.69 -6.63
N ALA A 38 1.40 -3.93 -5.40
CA ALA A 38 0.14 -4.61 -5.13
C ALA A 38 -1.00 -3.68 -4.66
N VAL A 39 -0.77 -2.36 -4.64
CA VAL A 39 -1.79 -1.38 -4.25
C VAL A 39 -2.72 -1.14 -5.43
N ASP A 40 -4.03 -1.12 -5.17
CA ASP A 40 -5.04 -0.71 -6.14
C ASP A 40 -4.69 0.66 -6.75
N PRO A 41 -4.63 0.79 -8.08
CA PRO A 41 -4.33 2.06 -8.76
C PRO A 41 -5.24 3.22 -8.35
N VAL A 42 -6.53 2.98 -8.10
CA VAL A 42 -7.47 4.02 -7.69
C VAL A 42 -7.11 4.53 -6.30
N SER A 43 -6.94 3.61 -5.34
CA SER A 43 -6.48 3.94 -3.99
C SER A 43 -5.12 4.66 -3.98
N LEU A 44 -4.19 4.26 -4.87
CA LEU A 44 -2.89 4.90 -5.00
C LEU A 44 -3.04 6.34 -5.53
N ALA A 45 -3.86 6.55 -6.55
CA ALA A 45 -4.15 7.87 -7.11
C ALA A 45 -4.81 8.80 -6.07
N GLN A 46 -5.78 8.30 -5.29
CA GLN A 46 -6.43 9.05 -4.20
C GLN A 46 -5.44 9.52 -3.12
N SER A 47 -4.35 8.78 -2.92
CA SER A 47 -3.27 9.20 -2.02
C SER A 47 -2.23 10.12 -2.66
N GLY A 48 -2.44 10.63 -3.88
CA GLY A 48 -1.47 11.47 -4.60
C GLY A 48 -0.39 10.67 -5.32
N GLY A 49 -0.72 9.47 -5.79
CA GLY A 49 0.22 8.56 -6.45
C GLY A 49 1.28 8.01 -5.50
N LYS A 50 2.38 7.48 -6.05
CA LYS A 50 3.49 6.91 -5.26
C LYS A 50 4.12 7.93 -4.29
N ALA A 51 4.28 9.17 -4.74
CA ALA A 51 4.89 10.23 -3.93
C ALA A 51 3.97 10.63 -2.77
N GLY A 52 2.70 10.89 -3.05
CA GLY A 52 1.73 11.22 -2.01
C GLY A 52 1.49 10.08 -1.02
N ARG A 53 1.46 8.82 -1.49
CA ARG A 53 1.36 7.64 -0.60
C ARG A 53 2.58 7.52 0.32
N ARG A 54 3.78 7.76 -0.20
CA ARG A 54 5.02 7.76 0.59
C ARG A 54 5.00 8.86 1.65
N GLU A 55 4.54 10.06 1.32
CA GLU A 55 4.41 11.15 2.29
C GLU A 55 3.36 10.82 3.35
N LEU A 56 2.17 10.41 2.91
CA LEU A 56 1.04 10.04 3.75
C LEU A 56 1.42 8.98 4.78
N LEU A 57 2.25 8.01 4.37
CA LEU A 57 2.74 6.93 5.21
C LEU A 57 4.20 7.15 5.67
N SER A 58 4.70 8.39 5.71
CA SER A 58 6.02 8.70 6.27
C SER A 58 6.00 8.71 7.80
N ASN A 59 7.16 8.76 8.46
CA ASN A 59 7.22 8.94 9.91
C ASN A 59 6.91 10.38 10.37
N ARG A 60 6.50 11.28 9.45
CA ARG A 60 6.13 12.66 9.74
C ARG A 60 4.62 12.85 9.90
N THR A 61 3.82 11.85 9.56
CA THR A 61 2.36 11.93 9.66
C THR A 61 1.84 11.08 10.82
N PRO A 62 0.72 11.46 11.45
CA PRO A 62 0.09 10.64 12.48
C PRO A 62 -0.27 9.24 11.99
N LEU A 63 -0.70 9.13 10.74
CA LEU A 63 -1.08 7.87 10.10
C LEU A 63 0.13 6.95 9.87
N GLY A 64 1.25 7.50 9.43
CA GLY A 64 2.46 6.72 9.21
C GLY A 64 3.13 6.33 10.52
N ILE A 65 3.11 7.18 11.55
CA ILE A 65 3.54 6.80 12.91
C ILE A 65 2.63 5.74 13.50
N TYR A 66 1.32 5.86 13.30
CA TYR A 66 0.34 4.88 13.75
C TYR A 66 0.70 3.47 13.26
N LEU A 67 0.92 3.29 11.95
CA LEU A 67 1.33 2.00 11.39
C LEU A 67 2.69 1.52 11.91
N ARG A 68 3.71 2.39 11.95
CA ARG A 68 5.06 2.00 12.39
C ARG A 68 5.14 1.57 13.84
N THR A 69 4.17 1.95 14.66
CA THR A 69 4.10 1.58 16.08
C THR A 69 3.34 0.28 16.34
N ARG A 70 2.59 -0.24 15.35
CA ARG A 70 1.83 -1.49 15.48
C ARG A 70 2.75 -2.70 15.66
N ARG A 71 2.19 -3.75 16.27
CA ARG A 71 2.90 -5.02 16.53
C ARG A 71 2.79 -5.92 15.29
N ALA A 72 3.76 -6.80 15.06
CA ALA A 72 3.63 -7.87 14.06
C ALA A 72 3.00 -9.14 14.64
N ILE A 73 3.25 -9.39 15.92
CA ILE A 73 2.69 -10.53 16.65
C ILE A 73 2.01 -10.00 17.91
N PHE A 74 0.79 -10.42 18.17
CA PHE A 74 0.07 -10.12 19.40
C PHE A 74 -0.16 -11.40 20.20
N HIS A 75 0.08 -11.35 21.50
CA HIS A 75 -0.10 -12.46 22.42
C HIS A 75 -1.28 -12.16 23.34
N HIS A 76 -2.23 -13.09 23.41
CA HIS A 76 -3.34 -13.03 24.35
C HIS A 76 -3.61 -14.43 24.89
N LYS A 77 -3.43 -14.62 26.21
CA LYS A 77 -3.60 -15.92 26.89
C LYS A 77 -2.84 -17.06 26.20
N GLU A 78 -3.54 -17.98 25.58
CA GLU A 78 -3.01 -19.16 24.91
C GLU A 78 -2.91 -18.99 23.37
N PHE A 79 -3.11 -17.78 22.87
CA PHE A 79 -3.14 -17.43 21.44
C PHE A 79 -1.99 -16.53 21.04
N LEU A 80 -1.43 -16.80 19.87
CA LEU A 80 -0.58 -15.86 19.14
C LEU A 80 -1.26 -15.45 17.83
N PHE A 81 -1.53 -14.16 17.69
CA PHE A 81 -2.10 -13.55 16.49
C PHE A 81 -0.98 -12.94 15.64
N MET A 82 -0.92 -13.29 14.36
CA MET A 82 0.06 -12.73 13.42
C MET A 82 -0.44 -12.84 11.99
N HIS A 83 0.16 -12.09 11.06
CA HIS A 83 -0.32 -12.12 9.68
C HIS A 83 -0.04 -13.48 9.00
N GLY A 84 1.21 -13.96 9.00
CA GLY A 84 1.60 -15.17 8.27
C GLY A 84 1.60 -16.45 9.13
N GLY A 85 2.36 -16.45 10.22
CA GLY A 85 2.43 -17.59 11.14
C GLY A 85 3.85 -17.99 11.57
N LEU A 86 3.98 -19.19 12.14
CA LEU A 86 5.24 -19.73 12.66
C LEU A 86 5.78 -20.84 11.77
N SER A 87 6.98 -20.64 11.20
CA SER A 87 7.78 -21.72 10.62
C SER A 87 8.80 -22.26 11.63
N THR A 88 9.47 -23.36 11.30
CA THR A 88 10.64 -23.82 12.08
C THR A 88 11.73 -22.74 12.17
N ALA A 89 11.94 -21.97 11.10
CA ALA A 89 12.90 -20.87 11.09
C ALA A 89 12.46 -19.72 12.01
N THR A 90 11.16 -19.39 12.02
CA THR A 90 10.59 -18.41 12.96
C THR A 90 10.81 -18.87 14.40
N GLY A 91 10.49 -20.13 14.73
CA GLY A 91 10.65 -20.68 16.08
C GLY A 91 12.10 -20.86 16.55
N ASN A 92 13.08 -20.79 15.65
CA ASN A 92 14.50 -20.74 16.02
C ASN A 92 14.96 -19.32 16.37
N MET A 93 14.30 -18.30 15.82
CA MET A 93 14.61 -16.89 16.05
C MET A 93 13.81 -16.31 17.21
N ILE A 94 12.51 -16.61 17.27
CA ILE A 94 11.56 -16.12 18.28
C ILE A 94 11.22 -17.28 19.19
N THR A 95 11.82 -17.31 20.38
CA THR A 95 11.64 -18.38 21.37
C THR A 95 10.92 -17.85 22.61
N GLY A 96 9.62 -18.07 22.68
CA GLY A 96 8.77 -17.68 23.81
C GLY A 96 8.27 -16.24 23.72
N ILE A 97 7.44 -15.86 24.70
CA ILE A 97 6.71 -14.58 24.68
C ILE A 97 7.64 -13.38 24.82
N LYS A 98 8.70 -13.47 25.62
CA LYS A 98 9.71 -12.42 25.72
C LYS A 98 10.34 -12.09 24.36
N ALA A 99 10.67 -13.12 23.56
CA ALA A 99 11.24 -12.92 22.23
C ALA A 99 10.22 -12.33 21.23
N VAL A 100 8.91 -12.53 21.45
CA VAL A 100 7.85 -11.87 20.67
C VAL A 100 7.87 -10.36 20.91
N GLU A 101 8.01 -9.93 22.17
CA GLU A 101 8.12 -8.51 22.53
C GLU A 101 9.39 -7.89 21.95
N GLU A 102 10.52 -8.59 22.02
CA GLU A 102 11.80 -8.19 21.43
C GLU A 102 11.69 -8.02 19.90
N PHE A 103 11.03 -8.97 19.22
CA PHE A 103 10.79 -8.88 17.77
C PHE A 103 9.91 -7.67 17.41
N ASN A 104 8.80 -7.45 18.13
CA ASN A 104 7.93 -6.30 17.91
C ASN A 104 8.65 -4.97 18.15
N LYS A 105 9.47 -4.89 19.21
CA LYS A 105 10.30 -3.71 19.50
C LYS A 105 11.33 -3.48 18.40
N ALA A 106 12.05 -4.52 17.99
CA ALA A 106 13.04 -4.45 16.92
C ALA A 106 12.42 -3.98 15.59
N LEU A 107 11.27 -4.51 15.20
CA LEU A 107 10.56 -4.09 14.00
C LEU A 107 10.11 -2.63 14.09
N ARG A 108 9.55 -2.20 15.23
CA ARG A 108 9.16 -0.80 15.46
C ARG A 108 10.36 0.14 15.33
N GLU A 109 11.49 -0.19 15.96
CA GLU A 109 12.72 0.60 15.88
C GLU A 109 13.26 0.69 14.45
N THR A 110 13.20 -0.41 13.70
CA THR A 110 13.53 -0.39 12.27
C THR A 110 12.61 0.55 11.50
N LEU A 111 11.30 0.47 11.73
CA LEU A 111 10.31 1.23 10.96
C LEU A 111 10.30 2.73 11.29
N ILE A 112 10.58 3.12 12.54
CA ILE A 112 10.59 4.53 12.99
C ILE A 112 11.97 5.18 12.83
N ASN A 113 13.03 4.49 13.28
CA ASN A 113 14.37 5.04 13.44
C ASN A 113 15.39 4.49 12.43
N ASN A 114 14.98 3.56 11.55
CA ASN A 114 15.87 2.85 10.63
C ASN A 114 16.97 2.02 11.34
N THR A 115 16.78 1.66 12.61
CA THR A 115 17.71 0.80 13.36
C THR A 115 17.57 -0.65 12.90
N LEU A 116 18.60 -1.19 12.24
CA LEU A 116 18.58 -2.53 11.65
C LEU A 116 19.24 -3.60 12.56
N SER A 117 18.54 -3.99 13.62
CA SER A 117 18.90 -5.19 14.40
C SER A 117 18.67 -6.48 13.59
N PRO A 118 19.22 -7.64 14.00
CA PRO A 118 18.96 -8.91 13.29
C PRO A 118 17.47 -9.23 13.13
N MET A 119 16.66 -9.09 14.20
CA MET A 119 15.21 -9.29 14.13
C MET A 119 14.51 -8.22 13.30
N GLY A 120 14.92 -6.96 13.41
CA GLY A 120 14.37 -5.86 12.63
C GLY A 120 14.56 -6.08 11.12
N LYS A 121 15.76 -6.50 10.71
CA LYS A 121 16.07 -6.90 9.32
C LYS A 121 15.15 -8.02 8.81
N VAL A 122 14.87 -9.02 9.66
CA VAL A 122 13.94 -10.10 9.29
C VAL A 122 12.52 -9.56 9.14
N GLY A 123 12.05 -8.73 10.08
CA GLY A 123 10.68 -8.21 10.07
C GLY A 123 10.34 -7.31 8.86
N VAL A 124 11.32 -6.56 8.34
CA VAL A 124 11.14 -5.74 7.11
C VAL A 124 11.51 -6.46 5.82
N SER A 125 12.11 -7.65 5.90
CA SER A 125 12.42 -8.45 4.71
C SER A 125 11.13 -8.92 4.04
N LEU A 126 11.03 -8.68 2.73
CA LEU A 126 9.92 -9.10 1.85
C LEU A 126 10.25 -10.35 1.01
N LYS A 127 11.34 -11.05 1.36
CA LYS A 127 11.84 -12.22 0.60
C LYS A 127 11.07 -13.49 0.98
N GLU A 128 10.44 -14.11 -0.01
CA GLU A 128 9.69 -15.38 0.10
C GLU A 128 10.28 -16.51 -0.78
N ASN A 129 11.43 -16.28 -1.42
CA ASN A 129 12.01 -17.15 -2.45
C ASN A 129 12.30 -18.58 -1.99
N GLU A 130 12.59 -18.78 -0.70
CA GLU A 130 12.75 -20.12 -0.10
C GLU A 130 11.69 -20.33 0.97
N VAL A 131 10.49 -20.72 0.52
CA VAL A 131 9.29 -20.86 1.35
C VAL A 131 9.52 -21.63 2.67
N LYS A 132 10.31 -22.71 2.65
CA LYS A 132 10.63 -23.52 3.84
C LYS A 132 11.59 -22.83 4.84
N LYS A 133 12.24 -21.74 4.43
CA LYS A 133 13.22 -20.98 5.23
C LYS A 133 12.72 -19.58 5.61
N VAL A 134 11.46 -19.25 5.31
CA VAL A 134 10.88 -17.94 5.68
C VAL A 134 10.83 -17.83 7.20
N ALA A 135 11.69 -16.96 7.75
CA ALA A 135 11.75 -16.70 9.19
C ALA A 135 10.82 -15.55 9.62
N ASN A 136 10.47 -14.64 8.70
CA ASN A 136 9.61 -13.50 9.00
C ASN A 136 8.16 -13.96 9.26
N PRO A 137 7.63 -13.84 10.49
CA PRO A 137 6.27 -14.30 10.83
C PRO A 137 5.16 -13.58 10.05
N ILE A 138 5.47 -12.45 9.41
CA ILE A 138 4.53 -11.71 8.55
C ILE A 138 4.35 -12.39 7.19
N LEU A 139 5.31 -13.20 6.72
CA LEU A 139 5.33 -13.79 5.37
C LEU A 139 5.18 -15.31 5.33
N VAL A 140 5.18 -15.96 6.49
CA VAL A 140 5.00 -17.42 6.52
C VAL A 140 3.62 -17.75 5.97
N ARG A 141 3.54 -18.57 4.93
CA ARG A 141 2.27 -19.08 4.40
C ARG A 141 1.87 -20.34 5.16
N SER A 142 1.47 -20.18 6.43
CA SER A 142 1.33 -21.31 7.36
C SER A 142 0.34 -22.38 6.90
N ILE A 143 -0.81 -21.99 6.34
CA ILE A 143 -1.85 -22.95 5.94
C ILE A 143 -1.43 -23.82 4.75
N LEU A 144 -0.50 -23.34 3.90
CA LEU A 144 -0.03 -24.06 2.71
C LEU A 144 1.27 -24.83 2.96
N ASN A 145 2.19 -24.25 3.73
CA ASN A 145 3.60 -24.67 3.70
C ASN A 145 4.15 -25.16 5.03
N VAL A 146 3.43 -25.00 6.14
CA VAL A 146 3.89 -25.46 7.45
C VAL A 146 3.19 -26.78 7.79
N ARG A 147 3.98 -27.84 8.00
CA ARG A 147 3.42 -29.13 8.40
C ARG A 147 2.91 -29.05 9.84
N CYS A 148 1.76 -29.65 10.12
CA CYS A 148 1.19 -29.68 11.48
C CYS A 148 2.15 -30.26 12.54
N SER A 149 2.98 -31.25 12.17
CA SER A 149 3.99 -31.82 13.07
C SER A 149 5.10 -30.83 13.43
N GLU A 150 5.49 -29.96 12.50
CA GLU A 150 6.49 -28.91 12.71
C GLU A 150 5.93 -27.81 13.59
N LEU A 151 4.71 -27.33 13.30
CA LEU A 151 4.03 -26.34 14.14
C LEU A 151 3.87 -26.85 15.58
N LYS A 152 3.40 -28.10 15.74
CA LYS A 152 3.29 -28.75 17.06
C LYS A 152 4.62 -28.76 17.81
N LYS A 153 5.72 -29.05 17.12
CA LYS A 153 7.08 -29.05 17.69
C LYS A 153 7.56 -27.66 18.06
N VAL A 154 7.26 -26.64 17.25
CA VAL A 154 7.60 -25.25 17.56
C VAL A 154 6.84 -24.80 18.80
N LEU A 155 5.51 -24.98 18.84
CA LEU A 155 4.71 -24.61 20.00
C LEU A 155 5.18 -25.33 21.27
N SER A 156 5.33 -26.66 21.23
CA SER A 156 5.69 -27.43 22.42
C SER A 156 7.09 -27.14 22.96
N LYS A 157 8.06 -26.81 22.09
CA LYS A 157 9.44 -26.57 22.51
C LYS A 157 9.78 -25.11 22.76
N LYS A 158 9.05 -24.18 22.14
CA LYS A 158 9.43 -22.76 22.10
C LYS A 158 8.38 -21.84 22.72
N PHE A 159 7.11 -22.22 22.74
CA PHE A 159 6.01 -21.37 23.20
C PHE A 159 5.15 -22.11 24.23
N HIS A 160 5.72 -22.38 25.40
CA HIS A 160 4.99 -23.04 26.49
C HIS A 160 3.74 -22.24 26.87
N GLY A 161 2.60 -22.93 26.99
CA GLY A 161 1.29 -22.32 27.30
C GLY A 161 0.51 -21.81 26.09
N ILE A 162 1.12 -21.68 24.91
CA ILE A 162 0.41 -21.33 23.67
C ILE A 162 -0.20 -22.59 23.07
N LYS A 163 -1.52 -22.56 22.84
CA LYS A 163 -2.27 -23.65 22.22
C LYS A 163 -2.47 -23.43 20.73
N SER A 164 -2.68 -22.19 20.30
CA SER A 164 -3.01 -21.90 18.89
C SER A 164 -2.32 -20.66 18.35
N VAL A 165 -2.00 -20.71 17.05
CA VAL A 165 -1.58 -19.55 16.25
C VAL A 165 -2.74 -19.17 15.33
N VAL A 166 -3.14 -17.91 15.40
CA VAL A 166 -4.20 -17.32 14.56
C VAL A 166 -3.54 -16.52 13.45
N VAL A 167 -3.85 -16.86 12.20
CA VAL A 167 -3.17 -16.34 11.00
C VAL A 167 -4.14 -15.86 9.94
N GLY A 168 -3.69 -14.88 9.15
CA GLY A 168 -4.31 -14.53 7.88
C GLY A 168 -3.40 -14.86 6.70
N HIS A 169 -3.11 -13.85 5.87
CA HIS A 169 -2.09 -13.83 4.81
C HIS A 169 -2.38 -14.69 3.57
N VAL A 170 -2.83 -15.93 3.77
CA VAL A 170 -3.32 -16.80 2.72
C VAL A 170 -4.82 -16.95 2.92
N PRO A 171 -5.65 -16.54 1.94
CA PRO A 171 -7.07 -16.78 2.00
C PRO A 171 -7.38 -18.26 2.22
N HIS A 172 -8.27 -18.53 3.16
CA HIS A 172 -8.86 -19.83 3.43
C HIS A 172 -9.95 -20.06 2.39
N ASP A 173 -9.72 -21.03 1.52
CA ASP A 173 -10.70 -21.49 0.53
C ASP A 173 -11.38 -22.75 1.08
N THR A 174 -12.72 -22.74 1.10
CA THR A 174 -13.52 -23.88 1.58
C THR A 174 -13.40 -25.12 0.69
N ASP A 175 -12.99 -24.94 -0.58
CA ASP A 175 -12.73 -26.05 -1.50
C ASP A 175 -11.40 -26.77 -1.16
N ASP A 176 -10.42 -26.04 -0.62
CA ASP A 176 -9.12 -26.57 -0.21
C ASP A 176 -9.11 -27.07 1.24
N PHE A 177 -9.94 -26.47 2.11
CA PHE A 177 -9.94 -26.70 3.55
C PHE A 177 -11.35 -26.85 4.12
N SER A 178 -11.65 -28.02 4.68
CA SER A 178 -12.96 -28.33 5.27
C SER A 178 -13.26 -27.63 6.61
N ASP A 179 -12.25 -27.02 7.24
CA ASP A 179 -12.39 -26.29 8.51
C ASP A 179 -11.32 -25.18 8.56
N TRP A 180 -11.61 -24.08 9.25
CA TRP A 180 -10.65 -23.01 9.55
C TRP A 180 -9.75 -23.37 10.77
N ARG A 181 -10.12 -24.39 11.55
CA ARG A 181 -9.35 -24.98 12.66
C ARG A 181 -8.43 -26.09 12.15
N LEU A 182 -7.26 -25.70 11.67
CA LEU A 182 -6.26 -26.60 11.13
C LEU A 182 -5.38 -27.22 12.23
N CYS A 183 -4.73 -28.34 11.91
CA CYS A 183 -3.77 -29.01 12.80
C CYS A 183 -4.32 -29.38 14.19
N GLY A 184 -5.61 -29.75 14.25
CA GLY A 184 -6.32 -30.04 15.50
C GLY A 184 -6.44 -28.79 16.38
N GLY A 185 -6.79 -27.65 15.77
CA GLY A 185 -6.99 -26.35 16.44
C GLY A 185 -5.71 -25.56 16.73
N ARG A 186 -4.52 -26.08 16.44
CA ARG A 186 -3.24 -25.38 16.69
C ARG A 186 -2.96 -24.25 15.70
N LEU A 187 -3.60 -24.29 14.54
CA LEU A 187 -3.53 -23.25 13.53
C LEU A 187 -4.96 -22.84 13.18
N ILE A 188 -5.25 -21.55 13.31
CA ILE A 188 -6.58 -20.98 13.07
C ILE A 188 -6.43 -20.00 11.93
N ALA A 189 -7.08 -20.28 10.79
CA ALA A 189 -7.06 -19.43 9.61
C ALA A 189 -8.23 -18.45 9.65
N ILE A 190 -7.97 -17.14 9.52
CA ILE A 190 -9.00 -16.09 9.58
C ILE A 190 -8.96 -15.11 8.40
N ASP A 191 -8.11 -15.37 7.41
CA ASP A 191 -8.20 -14.64 6.14
C ASP A 191 -9.24 -15.36 5.28
N PHE A 192 -10.47 -14.86 5.30
CA PHE A 192 -11.57 -15.44 4.53
C PHE A 192 -11.71 -14.80 3.15
N GLY A 193 -10.76 -13.97 2.72
CA GLY A 193 -10.87 -13.29 1.44
C GLY A 193 -11.80 -12.07 1.46
N LEU A 194 -11.59 -11.14 2.39
CA LEU A 194 -12.41 -9.92 2.43
C LEU A 194 -12.18 -9.01 1.20
N SER A 195 -11.04 -9.16 0.53
CA SER A 195 -10.56 -8.19 -0.48
C SER A 195 -10.92 -8.59 -1.90
N ARG A 196 -11.92 -7.94 -2.47
CA ARG A 196 -12.31 -8.06 -3.90
C ARG A 196 -11.23 -7.61 -4.89
N TRP A 197 -10.22 -6.87 -4.42
CA TRP A 197 -9.09 -6.45 -5.26
C TRP A 197 -8.15 -7.61 -5.58
N LYS A 198 -8.13 -8.66 -4.74
CA LYS A 198 -7.33 -9.86 -5.01
C LYS A 198 -8.07 -10.73 -6.01
N LYS A 199 -7.35 -11.15 -7.06
CA LYS A 199 -7.91 -11.92 -8.18
C LYS A 199 -8.56 -13.21 -7.67
N GLY A 200 -9.81 -13.45 -8.09
CA GLY A 200 -10.55 -14.68 -7.80
C GLY A 200 -11.41 -14.61 -6.54
N ASP A 201 -11.36 -13.50 -5.80
CA ASP A 201 -12.01 -13.40 -4.48
C ASP A 201 -13.34 -12.62 -4.57
N PRO A 202 -14.49 -13.24 -4.24
CA PRO A 202 -15.79 -12.56 -4.25
C PRO A 202 -15.92 -11.49 -3.15
N GLY A 203 -15.02 -11.44 -2.17
CA GLY A 203 -15.15 -10.60 -0.98
C GLY A 203 -16.07 -11.26 0.03
N HIS A 204 -15.51 -12.09 0.91
CA HIS A 204 -16.25 -12.75 1.99
C HIS A 204 -16.05 -12.01 3.31
N VAL A 205 -17.15 -11.58 3.92
CA VAL A 205 -17.13 -10.87 5.20
C VAL A 205 -17.34 -11.88 6.31
N ALA A 206 -16.26 -12.22 6.99
CA ALA A 206 -16.30 -13.11 8.13
C ALA A 206 -15.34 -12.66 9.23
N ALA A 207 -15.66 -13.03 10.47
CA ALA A 207 -14.86 -12.77 11.67
C ALA A 207 -14.97 -13.95 12.63
N LEU A 208 -13.98 -14.14 13.50
CA LEU A 208 -14.11 -15.05 14.62
C LEU A 208 -14.46 -14.27 15.88
N GLU A 209 -15.51 -14.68 16.57
CA GLU A 209 -15.82 -14.27 17.94
C GLU A 209 -15.23 -15.28 18.91
N TRP A 210 -14.60 -14.77 19.96
CA TRP A 210 -13.99 -15.59 21.01
C TRP A 210 -14.51 -15.15 22.38
N ASP A 211 -15.14 -16.08 23.11
CA ASP A 211 -15.45 -15.92 24.52
C ASP A 211 -14.37 -16.59 25.37
N ASP A 212 -13.65 -15.73 26.07
CA ASP A 212 -12.50 -16.05 26.91
C ASP A 212 -12.86 -16.80 28.21
N VAL A 213 -14.14 -16.81 28.60
CA VAL A 213 -14.65 -17.47 29.80
C VAL A 213 -15.15 -18.87 29.48
N SER A 214 -16.03 -18.99 28.47
CA SER A 214 -16.56 -20.29 28.05
C SER A 214 -15.59 -21.07 27.15
N GLY A 215 -14.61 -20.38 26.55
CA GLY A 215 -13.75 -20.94 25.50
C GLY A 215 -14.50 -21.15 24.17
N HIS A 216 -15.71 -20.60 24.04
CA HIS A 216 -16.49 -20.69 22.82
C HIS A 216 -15.83 -19.86 21.71
N VAL A 217 -15.76 -20.45 20.52
CA VAL A 217 -15.24 -19.78 19.32
C VAL A 217 -16.23 -19.99 18.20
N GLN A 218 -16.70 -18.90 17.62
CA GLN A 218 -17.70 -18.92 16.56
C GLN A 218 -17.18 -18.16 15.35
N LEU A 219 -17.37 -18.75 14.17
CA LEU A 219 -17.27 -18.02 12.91
C LEU A 219 -18.57 -17.23 12.69
N MET A 220 -18.43 -15.91 12.64
CA MET A 220 -19.48 -14.98 12.28
C MET A 220 -19.32 -14.63 10.80
N GLU A 221 -20.30 -14.99 9.99
CA GLU A 221 -20.31 -14.66 8.56
C GLU A 221 -21.43 -13.66 8.29
N SER A 222 -21.16 -12.70 7.40
CA SER A 222 -22.23 -11.83 6.90
C SER A 222 -23.22 -12.68 6.10
N THR A 223 -24.45 -12.76 6.60
CA THR A 223 -25.56 -13.45 5.92
C THR A 223 -26.17 -12.61 4.79
N GLY A 224 -25.80 -11.32 4.68
CA GLY A 224 -26.29 -10.41 3.66
C GLY A 224 -25.52 -10.52 2.34
N LYS A 225 -26.22 -10.79 1.23
CA LYS A 225 -25.70 -10.49 -0.11
C LYS A 225 -25.68 -8.97 -0.27
N PHE A 226 -24.50 -8.36 -0.36
CA PHE A 226 -24.36 -6.94 -0.68
C PHE A 226 -24.62 -6.71 -2.19
N LEU A 227 -25.88 -6.93 -2.62
CA LEU A 227 -26.29 -6.88 -4.03
C LEU A 227 -26.10 -5.49 -4.66
N ASN A 228 -26.05 -4.44 -3.84
CA ASN A 228 -25.94 -3.04 -4.26
C ASN A 228 -24.67 -2.34 -3.71
N TYR A 229 -23.64 -3.08 -3.32
CA TYR A 229 -22.37 -2.43 -2.94
C TYR A 229 -21.66 -1.95 -4.22
N GLU A 230 -21.84 -0.67 -4.54
CA GLU A 230 -20.89 0.03 -5.39
C GLU A 230 -19.61 0.26 -4.55
N PRO A 231 -18.41 -0.05 -5.09
CA PRO A 231 -17.18 0.43 -4.48
C PRO A 231 -17.31 1.93 -4.25
N ASP A 232 -16.78 2.44 -3.15
CA ASP A 232 -16.73 3.87 -2.88
C ASP A 232 -15.83 4.55 -3.93
N VAL A 233 -16.37 4.81 -5.13
CA VAL A 233 -15.69 5.47 -6.24
C VAL A 233 -15.70 6.96 -5.92
N HIS A 234 -14.79 7.39 -5.06
CA HIS A 234 -14.48 8.80 -4.98
C HIS A 234 -13.91 9.21 -6.34
N SER A 235 -14.64 10.09 -7.05
CA SER A 235 -14.33 10.50 -8.42
C SER A 235 -12.84 10.76 -8.57
N SER A 236 -12.14 9.88 -9.29
CA SER A 236 -10.79 10.17 -9.72
C SER A 236 -10.87 11.35 -10.70
N THR A 237 -9.81 12.15 -10.69
CA THR A 237 -9.60 13.30 -11.58
C THR A 237 -9.79 13.00 -13.07
N GLU A 238 -9.88 11.73 -13.49
CA GLU A 238 -10.19 11.32 -14.86
C GLU A 238 -11.52 11.86 -15.39
N HIS A 239 -12.56 11.98 -14.55
CA HIS A 239 -13.84 12.50 -15.01
C HIS A 239 -13.77 14.00 -15.37
N ASN A 240 -12.92 14.76 -14.67
CA ASN A 240 -12.66 16.16 -14.99
C ASN A 240 -11.76 16.32 -16.23
N VAL A 241 -10.77 15.43 -16.41
CA VAL A 241 -9.90 15.46 -17.60
C VAL A 241 -10.67 15.13 -18.88
N LYS A 242 -11.54 14.11 -18.86
CA LYS A 242 -12.39 13.80 -20.03
C LYS A 242 -13.39 14.92 -20.36
N ARG A 243 -13.89 15.64 -19.33
CA ARG A 243 -14.78 16.80 -19.52
C ARG A 243 -14.04 18.03 -20.06
N LEU A 244 -12.77 18.22 -19.72
CA LEU A 244 -11.93 19.32 -20.21
C LEU A 244 -11.30 19.06 -21.59
N LEU A 245 -11.17 17.79 -22.01
CA LEU A 245 -10.59 17.41 -23.31
C LEU A 245 -11.15 18.20 -24.52
N PRO A 246 -12.46 18.40 -24.69
CA PRO A 246 -12.99 19.20 -25.79
C PRO A 246 -12.58 20.67 -25.70
N PHE A 247 -12.51 21.26 -24.51
CA PHE A 247 -12.07 22.64 -24.30
C PHE A 247 -10.57 22.82 -24.56
N ILE A 248 -9.75 21.84 -24.18
CA ILE A 248 -8.30 21.82 -24.47
C ILE A 248 -8.06 21.69 -25.98
N ARG A 249 -8.82 20.84 -26.67
CA ARG A 249 -8.76 20.72 -28.14
C ARG A 249 -9.18 22.02 -28.83
N LEU A 250 -10.24 22.68 -28.34
CA LEU A 250 -10.70 23.95 -28.88
C LEU A 250 -9.66 25.07 -28.67
N ALA A 251 -9.08 25.17 -27.49
CA ALA A 251 -8.01 26.13 -27.20
C ALA A 251 -6.77 25.90 -28.09
N GLY A 252 -6.37 24.64 -28.27
CA GLY A 252 -5.28 24.28 -29.20
C GLY A 252 -5.57 24.66 -30.65
N ALA A 253 -6.81 24.43 -31.12
CA ALA A 253 -7.23 24.83 -32.47
C ALA A 253 -7.25 26.35 -32.66
N VAL A 254 -7.70 27.11 -31.66
CA VAL A 254 -7.70 28.59 -31.70
C VAL A 254 -6.27 29.12 -31.74
N VAL A 255 -5.37 28.62 -30.89
CA VAL A 255 -3.96 29.03 -30.89
C VAL A 255 -3.31 28.71 -32.24
N PHE A 256 -3.58 27.53 -32.80
CA PHE A 256 -3.08 27.15 -34.12
C PHE A 256 -3.59 28.07 -35.22
N LEU A 257 -4.87 28.45 -35.19
CA LEU A 257 -5.46 29.39 -36.15
C LEU A 257 -4.83 30.78 -36.05
N VAL A 258 -4.64 31.29 -34.83
CA VAL A 258 -3.99 32.60 -34.60
C VAL A 258 -2.55 32.59 -35.11
N LEU A 259 -1.81 31.50 -34.90
CA LEU A 259 -0.45 31.34 -35.43
C LEU A 259 -0.44 31.29 -36.96
N LEU A 260 -1.39 30.56 -37.57
CA LEU A 260 -1.56 30.49 -39.02
C LEU A 260 -1.86 31.87 -39.62
N VAL A 261 -2.80 32.62 -39.05
CA VAL A 261 -3.14 33.97 -39.50
C VAL A 261 -1.95 34.92 -39.30
N GLY A 262 -1.21 34.80 -38.20
CA GLY A 262 0.02 35.57 -37.98
C GLY A 262 1.12 35.26 -39.00
N LEU A 263 1.29 33.99 -39.36
CA LEU A 263 2.24 33.55 -40.41
C LEU A 263 1.80 33.99 -41.80
N LEU A 264 0.51 33.91 -42.12
CA LEU A 264 -0.08 34.43 -43.36
C LEU A 264 0.06 35.95 -43.46
N GLY A 265 -0.18 36.68 -42.36
CA GLY A 265 0.03 38.13 -42.31
C GLY A 265 1.49 38.51 -42.54
N LYS A 266 2.44 37.79 -41.90
CA LYS A 266 3.88 37.96 -42.17
C LYS A 266 4.25 37.63 -43.62
N TRP A 267 3.66 36.61 -44.21
CA TRP A 267 3.91 36.22 -45.60
C TRP A 267 3.35 37.26 -46.60
N ILE A 268 2.16 37.80 -46.35
CA ILE A 268 1.55 38.87 -47.16
C ILE A 268 2.35 40.17 -47.04
N CYS A 269 2.77 40.57 -45.83
CA CYS A 269 3.64 41.74 -45.65
C CYS A 269 5.00 41.56 -46.34
N SER A 270 5.60 40.36 -46.28
CA SER A 270 6.85 40.05 -47.00
C SER A 270 6.70 40.13 -48.52
N ARG A 271 5.54 39.73 -49.06
CA ARG A 271 5.22 39.90 -50.50
C ARG A 271 4.96 41.35 -50.90
N ALA A 272 4.34 42.15 -50.04
CA ALA A 272 4.11 43.58 -50.28
C ALA A 272 5.41 44.40 -50.29
N ILE A 273 6.43 43.97 -49.52
CA ILE A 273 7.76 44.61 -49.49
C ILE A 273 8.59 44.27 -50.75
N ASN A 274 8.27 43.19 -51.46
CA ASN A 274 9.04 42.70 -52.62
C ASN A 274 8.49 43.12 -54.00
N ASN A 275 7.54 44.07 -54.08
CA ASN A 275 7.19 44.68 -55.37
C ASN A 275 8.14 45.86 -55.66
N PRO A 276 8.90 45.86 -56.78
CA PRO A 276 9.85 46.92 -57.08
C PRO A 276 9.09 48.18 -57.49
N LEU A 277 9.27 49.25 -56.70
CA LEU A 277 8.93 50.60 -57.14
C LEU A 277 9.90 50.99 -58.27
N SER A 278 9.29 51.31 -59.41
CA SER A 278 9.90 51.86 -60.61
C SER A 278 10.77 53.08 -60.31
N GLU A 279 12.06 52.93 -60.61
CA GLU A 279 12.93 53.84 -61.35
C GLU A 279 12.58 55.35 -61.34
N LYS A 280 13.35 56.16 -60.59
CA LYS A 280 13.89 57.43 -61.13
C LYS A 280 15.04 58.05 -60.30
N GLN A 281 16.14 58.21 -61.03
CA GLN A 281 17.16 59.26 -61.02
C GLN A 281 18.34 59.28 -60.01
N GLN A 282 19.51 59.04 -60.63
CA GLN A 282 20.88 59.35 -60.27
C GLN A 282 21.17 60.85 -60.06
N GLY A 283 22.19 61.09 -59.22
CA GLY A 283 23.08 62.25 -59.19
C GLY A 283 23.63 62.40 -57.77
N GLY A 284 24.92 62.40 -57.44
CA GLY A 284 26.16 62.52 -58.19
C GLY A 284 27.17 63.21 -57.28
N TYR A 285 28.29 62.53 -56.97
CA TYR A 285 29.60 63.02 -56.48
C TYR A 285 29.76 63.88 -55.21
N GLY A 286 30.77 63.50 -54.42
CA GLY A 286 31.43 64.39 -53.45
C GLY A 286 32.38 63.66 -52.49
N SER A 287 33.63 63.46 -52.93
CA SER A 287 34.73 62.87 -52.14
C SER A 287 35.18 63.76 -50.97
N VAL A 288 35.90 63.11 -50.04
CA VAL A 288 37.12 63.53 -49.31
C VAL A 288 36.99 63.42 -47.78
N ALA A 289 37.67 62.41 -47.22
CA ALA A 289 38.27 62.42 -45.87
C ALA A 289 39.73 62.93 -46.03
N PRO A 290 40.45 63.46 -45.01
CA PRO A 290 40.68 62.71 -43.75
C PRO A 290 41.00 63.51 -42.45
N CYS A 291 41.03 62.77 -41.33
CA CYS A 291 41.90 62.92 -40.12
C CYS A 291 41.81 64.21 -39.25
N VAL A 292 42.08 64.29 -37.94
CA VAL A 292 42.50 63.38 -36.84
C VAL A 292 42.49 64.20 -35.52
N THR A 293 41.94 63.61 -34.45
CA THR A 293 42.26 63.63 -32.98
C THR A 293 42.50 64.97 -32.24
N PRO A 294 42.56 64.99 -30.88
CA PRO A 294 43.51 64.24 -30.02
C PRO A 294 42.90 63.06 -29.27
#